data_AF-A0ABC9NA20-F1
#
_entry.id   AF-A0ABC9NA20-F1
#
_cell.length_a   1.000
_cell.length_b   1.000
_cell.length_c   1.000
_cell.angle_alpha   90.00
_cell.angle_beta   90.00
_cell.angle_gamma   90.00
#
_symmetry.space_group_name_H-M   'P 1'
#
loop_
_entity.id
_entity.type
_entity.pdbx_description
1 polymer ?
#
loop_
_entity_poly.entity_id
_entity_poly.type
_entity_poly.pdbx_seq_one_letter_code
_entity_poly.pdbx_strand_id
1 'polypeptide(L)'
;MTPKTAFLLRIEKTIRYLVSNGLTKQIIMILIKIKHLLFASGNMLLLWVFYNFTFFMLVACSHREQVYSLETEIMISADWSRSGLNEKEQDYGATTVFYPTDGSSPLMVLMGDRTYKTVYLKEGRYDVVLFNRSFDDFGNLGFRGEDAYRTLEAHATNVVTKDVPSTEIIIMDSPDELAADCMESFEVTPGMSGNYSSGMTNWGGKKIDGSKNGCQLCFLPQKLTQKITVKIRIKGMNNIRNATCKLDGIAESVFLASGQISEKTVAQEFCLGNPVYNSGSATDGTLSASISVFGFDTEISHNLHLRAELVDGKTTFEESFDDLKISQLEEGDGRMSIFIDMTCEKKVPNVKVEGSSGFDANVDDWEDEVNSDIDI
;
A
#
# COMPACT_ATOMS: atom_id res chain seq x y z
N MET A 1 -31.61 16.36 52.46
CA MET A 1 -32.13 15.55 51.32
C MET A 1 -32.71 14.27 51.91
N THR A 2 -33.98 13.94 51.68
CA THR A 2 -34.58 12.74 52.28
C THR A 2 -34.07 11.46 51.58
N PRO A 3 -34.07 10.29 52.24
CA PRO A 3 -33.54 9.04 51.67
C PRO A 3 -34.20 8.66 50.34
N LYS A 4 -35.47 9.03 50.15
CA LYS A 4 -36.25 8.81 48.93
C LYS A 4 -35.74 9.66 47.75
N THR A 5 -35.33 10.91 47.99
CA THR A 5 -34.82 11.80 46.94
C THR A 5 -33.41 11.40 46.49
N ALA A 6 -32.57 10.89 47.39
CA ALA A 6 -31.24 10.38 47.05
C ALA A 6 -31.30 9.10 46.18
N PHE A 7 -32.30 8.24 46.41
CA PHE A 7 -32.51 7.01 45.64
C PHE A 7 -32.95 7.30 44.18
N LEU A 8 -33.90 8.23 44.00
CA LEU A 8 -34.38 8.61 42.67
C LEU A 8 -33.29 9.27 41.82
N LEU A 9 -32.46 10.12 42.41
CA LEU A 9 -31.34 10.77 41.71
C LEU A 9 -30.27 9.77 41.25
N ARG A 10 -30.07 8.70 42.03
CA ARG A 10 -29.11 7.64 41.70
C ARG A 10 -29.60 6.76 40.55
N ILE A 11 -30.91 6.51 40.48
CA ILE A 11 -31.54 5.81 39.36
C ILE A 11 -31.43 6.65 38.08
N GLU A 12 -31.72 7.95 38.15
CA GLU A 12 -31.67 8.85 36.99
C GLU A 12 -30.27 8.94 36.37
N LYS A 13 -29.21 9.02 37.21
CA LYS A 13 -27.82 8.99 36.72
C LYS A 13 -27.45 7.65 36.06
N THR A 14 -27.94 6.53 36.61
CA THR A 14 -27.65 5.19 36.09
C THR A 14 -28.36 4.93 34.76
N ILE A 15 -29.59 5.41 34.60
CA ILE A 15 -30.35 5.30 33.34
C ILE A 15 -29.67 6.13 32.23
N ARG A 16 -29.25 7.37 32.51
CA ARG A 16 -28.50 8.19 31.55
C ARG A 16 -27.20 7.53 31.09
N TYR A 17 -26.45 6.93 32.02
CA TYR A 17 -25.21 6.21 31.72
C TYR A 17 -25.43 4.98 30.81
N LEU A 18 -26.53 4.25 31.02
CA LEU A 18 -26.83 3.04 30.24
C LEU A 18 -27.38 3.36 28.84
N VAL A 19 -28.13 4.46 28.70
CA VAL A 19 -28.62 4.96 27.39
C VAL A 19 -27.46 5.43 26.53
N SER A 20 -26.46 6.11 27.12
CA SER A 20 -25.25 6.57 26.43
C SER A 20 -24.36 5.43 25.91
N ASN A 21 -24.54 4.20 26.41
CA ASN A 21 -23.70 3.04 26.07
C ASN A 21 -24.45 1.93 25.31
N GLY A 22 -25.65 2.21 24.77
CA GLY A 22 -26.38 1.28 23.90
C GLY A 22 -26.92 0.00 24.57
N LEU A 23 -26.91 -0.08 25.92
CA LEU A 23 -27.25 -1.29 26.68
C LEU A 23 -28.78 -1.42 26.93
N THR A 24 -29.55 -1.64 25.87
CA THR A 24 -31.03 -1.74 25.88
C THR A 24 -31.60 -2.81 26.83
N LYS A 25 -30.95 -3.97 26.96
CA LYS A 25 -31.41 -5.05 27.88
C LYS A 25 -31.35 -4.66 29.36
N GLN A 26 -30.32 -3.92 29.78
CA GLN A 26 -30.19 -3.51 31.19
C GLN A 26 -31.20 -2.43 31.57
N ILE A 27 -31.51 -1.52 30.64
CA ILE A 27 -32.54 -0.49 30.81
C ILE A 27 -33.92 -1.13 31.02
N ILE A 28 -34.26 -2.14 30.20
CA ILE A 28 -35.53 -2.88 30.31
C ILE A 28 -35.65 -3.57 31.68
N MET A 29 -34.59 -4.24 32.16
CA MET A 29 -34.60 -4.88 33.47
C MET A 29 -34.79 -3.89 34.63
N ILE A 30 -34.20 -2.70 34.54
CA ILE A 30 -34.36 -1.65 35.57
C ILE A 30 -35.80 -1.12 35.56
N LEU A 31 -36.39 -0.88 34.39
CA LEU A 31 -37.78 -0.41 34.26
C LEU A 31 -38.78 -1.44 34.84
N ILE A 32 -38.53 -2.74 34.63
CA ILE A 32 -39.34 -3.82 35.23
C ILE A 32 -39.24 -3.79 36.76
N LYS A 33 -38.03 -3.63 37.33
CA LYS A 33 -37.86 -3.52 38.79
C LYS A 33 -38.55 -2.29 39.37
N ILE A 34 -38.49 -1.15 38.68
CA ILE A 34 -39.19 0.09 39.09
C ILE A 34 -40.71 -0.12 39.06
N LYS A 35 -41.25 -0.76 38.01
CA LYS A 35 -42.67 -1.14 37.95
C LYS A 35 -43.11 -1.99 39.14
N HIS A 36 -42.33 -3.00 39.52
CA HIS A 36 -42.65 -3.84 40.67
C HIS A 36 -42.60 -3.08 42.00
N LEU A 37 -41.63 -2.18 42.18
CA LEU A 37 -41.53 -1.33 43.37
C LEU A 37 -42.70 -0.35 43.48
N LEU A 38 -43.11 0.26 42.36
CA LEU A 38 -44.25 1.17 42.33
C LEU A 38 -45.57 0.46 42.59
N PHE A 39 -45.74 -0.77 42.08
CA PHE A 39 -46.92 -1.60 42.35
C PHE A 39 -47.01 -1.99 43.84
N ALA A 40 -45.88 -2.37 44.46
CA ALA A 40 -45.82 -2.68 45.89
C ALA A 40 -46.11 -1.47 46.80
N SER A 41 -45.94 -0.25 46.29
CA SER A 41 -46.20 0.98 47.06
C SER A 41 -47.68 1.35 47.19
N GLY A 42 -48.58 0.68 46.44
CA GLY A 42 -50.03 0.94 46.45
C GLY A 42 -50.47 2.30 45.87
N ASN A 43 -49.53 3.11 45.38
CA ASN A 43 -49.82 4.48 44.94
C ASN A 43 -50.19 4.52 43.45
N MET A 44 -51.50 4.38 43.15
CA MET A 44 -52.03 4.31 41.78
C MET A 44 -51.68 5.52 40.91
N LEU A 45 -51.53 6.72 41.48
CA LEU A 45 -51.19 7.93 40.72
C LEU A 45 -49.80 7.82 40.10
N LEU A 46 -48.82 7.34 40.87
CA LEU A 46 -47.43 7.18 40.43
C LEU A 46 -47.29 6.06 39.40
N LEU A 47 -48.09 5.00 39.53
CA LEU A 47 -48.17 3.93 38.54
C LEU A 47 -48.72 4.46 37.21
N TRP A 48 -49.77 5.27 37.26
CA TRP A 48 -50.40 5.86 36.08
C TRP A 48 -49.46 6.84 35.37
N VAL A 49 -48.73 7.68 36.12
CA VAL A 49 -47.68 8.56 35.56
C VAL A 49 -46.56 7.75 34.92
N PHE A 50 -46.12 6.64 35.54
CA PHE A 50 -45.09 5.77 34.96
C PHE A 50 -45.55 5.12 33.65
N TYR A 51 -46.79 4.63 33.58
CA TYR A 51 -47.35 4.06 32.36
C TYR A 51 -47.53 5.11 31.25
N ASN A 52 -47.98 6.32 31.57
CA ASN A 52 -48.05 7.41 30.60
C ASN A 52 -46.66 7.82 30.11
N PHE A 53 -45.66 7.90 31.00
CA PHE A 53 -44.27 8.21 30.61
C PHE A 53 -43.66 7.11 29.73
N THR A 54 -43.86 5.84 30.06
CA THR A 54 -43.39 4.73 29.20
C THR A 54 -44.13 4.69 27.87
N PHE A 55 -45.43 5.01 27.84
CA PHE A 55 -46.19 5.14 26.61
C PHE A 55 -45.68 6.31 25.74
N PHE A 56 -45.41 7.49 26.31
CA PHE A 56 -44.80 8.60 25.60
C PHE A 56 -43.39 8.29 25.08
N MET A 57 -42.59 7.50 25.81
CA MET A 57 -41.28 7.03 25.35
C MET A 57 -41.37 5.99 24.22
N LEU A 58 -42.46 5.22 24.14
CA LEU A 58 -42.73 4.27 23.05
C LEU A 58 -43.38 4.95 21.83
N VAL A 59 -44.11 6.05 22.03
CA VAL A 59 -44.74 6.88 20.99
C VAL A 59 -43.85 8.06 20.56
N ALA A 60 -42.67 8.21 21.17
CA ALA A 60 -41.56 8.97 20.60
C ALA A 60 -41.03 8.22 19.37
N CYS A 61 -41.86 8.11 18.34
CA CYS A 61 -41.41 7.96 16.98
C CYS A 61 -40.43 9.11 16.76
N SER A 62 -39.16 8.75 16.54
CA SER A 62 -38.27 9.60 15.80
C SER A 62 -39.01 9.96 14.52
N HIS A 63 -39.52 11.19 14.44
CA HIS A 63 -39.77 11.80 13.16
C HIS A 63 -38.42 11.72 12.46
N ARG A 64 -38.27 10.77 11.52
CA ARG A 64 -37.23 10.88 10.50
C ARG A 64 -37.57 12.19 9.82
N GLU A 65 -36.89 13.26 10.21
CA GLU A 65 -36.59 14.27 9.21
C GLU A 65 -36.05 13.46 8.02
N GLN A 66 -36.79 13.47 6.92
CA GLN A 66 -36.17 13.22 5.62
C GLN A 66 -35.18 14.36 5.43
N VAL A 67 -34.04 14.28 6.12
CA VAL A 67 -32.81 14.83 5.59
C VAL A 67 -32.58 13.95 4.37
N TYR A 68 -33.12 14.38 3.25
CA TYR A 68 -32.60 13.97 1.96
C TYR A 68 -31.10 14.26 2.06
N SER A 69 -30.29 13.25 2.33
CA SER A 69 -28.87 13.37 2.07
C SER A 69 -28.82 13.55 0.56
N LEU A 70 -28.69 14.80 0.11
CA LEU A 70 -28.45 15.15 -1.28
C LEU A 70 -27.06 14.64 -1.63
N GLU A 71 -26.96 13.31 -1.76
CA GLU A 71 -25.78 12.68 -2.30
C GLU A 71 -25.89 12.78 -3.82
N THR A 72 -24.86 13.36 -4.39
CA THR A 72 -24.70 13.53 -5.82
C THR A 72 -23.99 12.31 -6.38
N GLU A 73 -24.53 11.75 -7.46
CA GLU A 73 -23.90 10.69 -8.21
C GLU A 73 -22.70 11.24 -9.01
N ILE A 74 -21.50 10.73 -8.71
CA ILE A 74 -20.25 11.07 -9.37
C ILE A 74 -19.68 9.81 -10.01
N MET A 75 -19.28 9.90 -11.29
CA MET A 75 -18.59 8.83 -11.99
C MET A 75 -17.08 9.05 -11.91
N ILE A 76 -16.35 8.11 -11.31
CA ILE A 76 -14.89 8.05 -11.34
C ILE A 76 -14.48 7.30 -12.61
N SER A 77 -13.48 7.82 -13.31
CA SER A 77 -12.84 7.17 -14.45
C SER A 77 -11.34 7.33 -14.37
N ALA A 78 -10.60 6.28 -14.69
CA ALA A 78 -9.14 6.27 -14.67
C ALA A 78 -8.58 5.66 -15.97
N ASP A 79 -7.74 6.43 -16.66
CA ASP A 79 -6.97 5.95 -17.79
C ASP A 79 -5.55 5.64 -17.34
N TRP A 80 -5.23 4.34 -17.34
CA TRP A 80 -3.97 3.80 -16.87
C TRP A 80 -2.90 3.65 -17.95
N SER A 81 -3.16 4.12 -19.18
CA SER A 81 -2.24 3.97 -20.31
C SER A 81 -0.86 4.59 -20.07
N ARG A 82 -0.76 5.57 -19.17
CA ARG A 82 0.49 6.26 -18.80
C ARG A 82 1.05 5.86 -17.43
N SER A 83 0.43 4.89 -16.77
CA SER A 83 0.81 4.49 -15.41
C SER A 83 2.15 3.77 -15.32
N GLY A 84 2.67 3.23 -16.43
CA GLY A 84 3.92 2.47 -16.43
C GLY A 84 3.87 1.20 -15.58
N LEU A 85 2.67 0.75 -15.22
CA LEU A 85 2.41 -0.47 -14.49
C LEU A 85 2.55 -1.69 -15.41
N ASN A 86 2.98 -2.80 -14.84
CA ASN A 86 3.05 -4.09 -15.52
C ASN A 86 1.65 -4.58 -15.93
N GLU A 87 1.58 -5.46 -16.94
CA GLU A 87 0.30 -5.97 -17.46
C GLU A 87 -0.52 -6.75 -16.41
N LYS A 88 0.14 -7.38 -15.42
CA LYS A 88 -0.55 -8.12 -14.35
C LYS A 88 -1.29 -7.18 -13.39
N GLU A 89 -0.97 -5.89 -13.35
CA GLU A 89 -1.76 -4.89 -12.60
C GLU A 89 -3.20 -4.77 -13.13
N GLN A 90 -3.49 -5.25 -14.34
CA GLN A 90 -4.84 -5.26 -14.89
C GLN A 90 -5.78 -6.22 -14.15
N ASP A 91 -5.23 -7.24 -13.49
CA ASP A 91 -6.01 -8.22 -12.71
C ASP A 91 -6.45 -7.65 -11.34
N TYR A 92 -5.92 -6.48 -10.94
CA TYR A 92 -6.24 -5.83 -9.68
C TYR A 92 -7.17 -4.63 -9.86
N GLY A 93 -7.85 -4.27 -8.77
CA GLY A 93 -8.68 -3.07 -8.67
C GLY A 93 -7.88 -1.78 -8.49
N ALA A 94 -8.56 -0.74 -8.02
CA ALA A 94 -7.98 0.53 -7.60
C ALA A 94 -8.68 1.04 -6.35
N THR A 95 -8.10 2.07 -5.72
CA THR A 95 -8.72 2.73 -4.57
C THR A 95 -8.76 4.22 -4.82
N THR A 96 -9.93 4.82 -4.58
CA THR A 96 -10.08 6.27 -4.52
C THR A 96 -10.36 6.69 -3.10
N VAL A 97 -9.63 7.68 -2.60
CA VAL A 97 -9.83 8.26 -1.27
C VAL A 97 -10.26 9.71 -1.44
N PHE A 98 -11.41 10.04 -0.88
CA PHE A 98 -11.94 11.40 -0.83
C PHE A 98 -11.68 11.99 0.56
N TYR A 99 -10.97 13.10 0.61
CA TYR A 99 -10.62 13.85 1.80
C TYR A 99 -11.49 15.10 1.92
N PRO A 100 -12.51 15.11 2.80
CA PRO A 100 -13.32 16.30 3.03
C PRO A 100 -12.46 17.44 3.57
N THR A 101 -12.53 18.60 2.93
CA THR A 101 -11.82 19.81 3.37
C THR A 101 -12.41 20.44 4.64
N ASP A 102 -13.57 19.95 5.08
CA ASP A 102 -14.22 20.35 6.34
C ASP A 102 -13.65 19.63 7.58
N GLY A 103 -12.66 18.73 7.38
CA GLY A 103 -12.02 17.96 8.45
C GLY A 103 -12.78 16.70 8.87
N SER A 104 -13.84 16.33 8.15
CA SER A 104 -14.51 15.04 8.32
C SER A 104 -13.61 13.89 7.92
N SER A 105 -13.94 12.67 8.38
CA SER A 105 -13.18 11.47 8.06
C SER A 105 -13.13 11.19 6.55
N PRO A 106 -11.98 10.75 6.01
CA PRO A 106 -11.87 10.37 4.61
C PRO A 106 -12.85 9.25 4.22
N LEU A 107 -13.34 9.31 2.99
CA LEU A 107 -14.17 8.26 2.39
C LEU A 107 -13.31 7.43 1.44
N MET A 108 -13.15 6.15 1.77
CA MET A 108 -12.45 5.18 0.92
C MET A 108 -13.43 4.45 0.00
N VAL A 109 -13.06 4.37 -1.28
CA VAL A 109 -13.85 3.74 -2.33
C VAL A 109 -12.98 2.72 -3.05
N LEU A 110 -13.26 1.44 -2.82
CA LEU A 110 -12.64 0.32 -3.54
C LEU A 110 -13.26 0.17 -4.93
N MET A 111 -12.45 0.19 -5.98
CA MET A 111 -12.85 0.03 -7.37
C MET A 111 -12.46 -1.36 -7.86
N GLY A 112 -13.41 -2.30 -7.88
CA GLY A 112 -13.16 -3.65 -8.41
C GLY A 112 -12.84 -3.64 -9.91
N ASP A 113 -13.53 -2.78 -10.67
CA ASP A 113 -13.07 -2.36 -11.99
C ASP A 113 -12.21 -1.11 -11.81
N ARG A 114 -10.90 -1.23 -12.06
CA ARG A 114 -9.96 -0.13 -11.88
C ARG A 114 -10.17 1.05 -12.83
N THR A 115 -10.99 0.90 -13.87
CA THR A 115 -11.17 1.92 -14.91
C THR A 115 -12.36 2.83 -14.67
N TYR A 116 -13.41 2.36 -13.97
CA TYR A 116 -14.56 3.19 -13.64
C TYR A 116 -15.29 2.74 -12.37
N LYS A 117 -15.89 3.71 -11.67
CA LYS A 117 -16.82 3.44 -10.56
C LYS A 117 -17.75 4.61 -10.31
N THR A 118 -19.03 4.33 -10.08
CA THR A 118 -19.98 5.34 -9.60
C THR A 118 -19.97 5.41 -8.08
N VAL A 119 -19.94 6.63 -7.54
CA VAL A 119 -20.00 6.93 -6.10
C VAL A 119 -21.05 8.00 -5.81
N TYR A 120 -21.52 8.02 -4.57
CA TYR A 120 -22.48 9.01 -4.09
C TYR A 120 -21.80 9.86 -3.02
N LEU A 121 -21.65 11.16 -3.28
CA LEU A 121 -20.94 12.09 -2.40
C LEU A 121 -21.90 13.16 -1.90
N LYS A 122 -21.76 13.54 -0.63
CA LYS A 122 -22.47 14.69 -0.08
C LYS A 122 -21.92 15.97 -0.68
N GLU A 123 -22.73 17.02 -0.64
CA GLU A 123 -22.26 18.37 -0.96
C GLU A 123 -21.09 18.75 -0.06
N GLY A 124 -20.06 19.33 -0.66
CA GLY A 124 -18.81 19.63 0.02
C GLY A 124 -17.64 19.75 -0.94
N ARG A 125 -16.48 20.07 -0.39
CA ARG A 125 -15.21 20.14 -1.13
C ARG A 125 -14.29 19.02 -0.68
N TYR A 126 -13.71 18.33 -1.64
CA TYR A 126 -12.88 17.15 -1.42
C TYR A 126 -11.55 17.28 -2.15
N ASP A 127 -10.46 16.89 -1.49
CA ASP A 127 -9.24 16.50 -2.18
C ASP A 127 -9.30 14.98 -2.44
N VAL A 128 -8.82 14.52 -3.58
CA VAL A 128 -9.03 13.14 -4.03
C VAL A 128 -7.71 12.53 -4.47
N VAL A 129 -7.44 11.31 -4.01
CA VAL A 129 -6.31 10.49 -4.47
C VAL A 129 -6.87 9.20 -5.07
N LEU A 130 -6.40 8.82 -6.25
CA LEU A 130 -6.66 7.52 -6.86
C LEU A 130 -5.33 6.79 -7.04
N PHE A 131 -5.26 5.53 -6.60
CA PHE A 131 -4.07 4.68 -6.76
C PHE A 131 -4.44 3.22 -7.08
N ASN A 132 -3.49 2.43 -7.60
CA ASN A 132 -3.75 1.03 -7.97
C ASN A 132 -3.93 0.15 -6.73
N ARG A 133 -4.73 -0.92 -6.87
CA ARG A 133 -5.06 -1.91 -5.84
C ARG A 133 -5.75 -1.30 -4.60
N SER A 134 -5.76 -2.04 -3.50
CA SER A 134 -6.15 -1.55 -2.18
C SER A 134 -4.97 -1.47 -1.22
N PHE A 135 -5.18 -0.79 -0.09
CA PHE A 135 -4.18 -0.63 0.97
C PHE A 135 -3.55 -1.96 1.44
N ASP A 136 -4.32 -3.04 1.42
CA ASP A 136 -3.91 -4.35 1.94
C ASP A 136 -3.44 -5.34 0.84
N ASP A 137 -3.50 -4.95 -0.44
CA ASP A 137 -3.17 -5.82 -1.58
C ASP A 137 -1.69 -5.77 -2.00
N PHE A 138 -0.90 -4.93 -1.33
CA PHE A 138 0.54 -4.82 -1.57
C PHE A 138 1.31 -5.79 -0.67
N GLY A 139 2.31 -6.47 -1.22
CA GLY A 139 3.16 -7.41 -0.48
C GLY A 139 4.33 -6.73 0.21
N ASN A 140 4.98 -5.77 -0.47
CA ASN A 140 6.22 -5.13 -0.02
C ASN A 140 6.07 -3.63 0.26
N LEU A 141 4.83 -3.14 0.34
CA LEU A 141 4.50 -1.74 0.53
C LEU A 141 3.36 -1.62 1.54
N GLY A 142 3.45 -0.59 2.37
CA GLY A 142 2.42 -0.21 3.33
C GLY A 142 2.15 1.29 3.29
N PHE A 143 1.09 1.72 3.96
CA PHE A 143 0.66 3.12 3.96
C PHE A 143 0.67 3.69 5.37
N ARG A 144 0.87 5.01 5.46
CA ARG A 144 0.76 5.80 6.69
C ARG A 144 0.21 7.19 6.37
N GLY A 145 -0.28 7.89 7.39
CA GLY A 145 -0.88 9.22 7.22
C GLY A 145 -2.17 9.21 6.40
N GLU A 146 -2.91 8.10 6.42
CA GLU A 146 -4.13 7.88 5.63
C GLU A 146 -5.28 8.84 5.98
N ASP A 147 -5.21 9.50 7.13
CA ASP A 147 -6.22 10.41 7.66
C ASP A 147 -6.22 11.79 6.98
N ALA A 148 -5.16 12.16 6.25
CA ALA A 148 -5.11 13.42 5.52
C ALA A 148 -4.46 13.31 4.13
N TYR A 149 -4.99 14.10 3.19
CA TYR A 149 -4.61 14.11 1.78
C TYR A 149 -3.09 14.28 1.56
N ARG A 150 -2.48 15.21 2.28
CA ARG A 150 -1.05 15.57 2.11
C ARG A 150 -0.10 14.65 2.83
N THR A 151 -0.59 13.81 3.74
CA THR A 151 0.23 12.91 4.56
C THR A 151 0.16 11.46 4.10
N LEU A 152 -0.76 11.14 3.18
CA LEU A 152 -0.88 9.80 2.62
C LEU A 152 0.42 9.41 1.91
N GLU A 153 1.12 8.46 2.52
CA GLU A 153 2.49 8.11 2.19
C GLU A 153 2.64 6.59 2.09
N ALA A 154 3.25 6.13 0.99
CA ALA A 154 3.63 4.74 0.78
C ALA A 154 5.08 4.51 1.22
N HIS A 155 5.33 3.43 1.97
CA HIS A 155 6.65 3.08 2.51
C HIS A 155 6.91 1.57 2.43
N ALA A 156 8.18 1.18 2.51
CA ALA A 156 8.58 -0.24 2.48
C ALA A 156 8.21 -0.93 3.80
N THR A 157 7.70 -2.17 3.71
CA THR A 157 7.31 -2.96 4.90
C THR A 157 8.39 -3.94 5.34
N ASN A 158 9.11 -4.55 4.39
CA ASN A 158 10.19 -5.48 4.73
C ASN A 158 11.53 -4.75 4.90
N VAL A 159 11.76 -4.25 6.11
CA VAL A 159 12.98 -3.52 6.48
C VAL A 159 13.70 -4.15 7.66
N VAL A 160 15.03 -4.18 7.59
CA VAL A 160 15.91 -4.55 8.69
C VAL A 160 16.56 -3.30 9.24
N THR A 161 16.45 -3.10 10.56
CA THR A 161 17.17 -2.05 11.27
C THR A 161 18.44 -2.63 11.88
N LYS A 162 19.59 -2.10 11.51
CA LYS A 162 20.87 -2.43 12.12
C LYS A 162 21.32 -1.27 12.98
N ASP A 163 21.44 -1.52 14.27
CA ASP A 163 22.03 -0.56 15.20
C ASP A 163 23.50 -0.92 15.35
N VAL A 164 24.39 0.00 14.93
CA VAL A 164 25.85 0.12 15.22
C VAL A 164 26.69 0.17 13.93
N PRO A 165 27.51 1.23 13.71
CA PRO A 165 27.76 2.39 14.58
C PRO A 165 26.70 3.51 14.52
N SER A 166 25.80 3.48 13.56
CA SER A 166 24.61 4.33 13.43
C SER A 166 23.41 3.47 13.03
N THR A 167 22.19 3.90 13.35
CA THR A 167 20.98 3.19 12.91
C THR A 167 20.88 3.24 11.39
N GLU A 168 21.04 2.08 10.75
CA GLU A 168 20.89 1.89 9.32
C GLU A 168 19.59 1.10 9.07
N ILE A 169 18.72 1.64 8.21
CA ILE A 169 17.53 0.95 7.72
C ILE A 169 17.86 0.37 6.35
N ILE A 170 17.60 -0.92 6.19
CA ILE A 170 17.85 -1.66 4.95
C ILE A 170 16.53 -2.24 4.45
N ILE A 171 16.09 -1.80 3.27
CA ILE A 171 14.98 -2.41 2.55
C ILE A 171 15.47 -3.73 1.96
N MET A 172 14.80 -4.83 2.29
CA MET A 172 15.21 -6.18 1.86
C MET A 172 14.52 -6.63 0.59
N ASP A 173 13.29 -6.17 0.36
CA ASP A 173 12.50 -6.49 -0.83
C ASP A 173 12.08 -5.22 -1.55
N SER A 174 12.13 -5.25 -2.88
CA SER A 174 11.73 -4.09 -3.69
C SER A 174 10.24 -3.79 -3.49
N PRO A 175 9.84 -2.50 -3.36
CA PRO A 175 8.44 -2.11 -3.34
C PRO A 175 7.74 -2.54 -4.62
N ASP A 176 6.49 -2.97 -4.45
CA ASP A 176 5.55 -3.24 -5.53
C ASP A 176 5.31 -1.98 -6.38
N GLU A 177 4.85 -2.17 -7.62
CA GLU A 177 4.61 -1.04 -8.51
C GLU A 177 3.39 -0.22 -8.03
N LEU A 178 3.62 1.05 -7.74
CA LEU A 178 2.60 2.01 -7.32
C LEU A 178 2.44 3.07 -8.40
N ALA A 179 1.20 3.41 -8.74
CA ALA A 179 0.85 4.56 -9.55
C ALA A 179 -0.36 5.27 -8.95
N ALA A 180 -0.33 6.60 -8.97
CA ALA A 180 -1.41 7.43 -8.45
C ALA A 180 -1.66 8.66 -9.31
N ASP A 181 -2.86 9.21 -9.16
CA ASP A 181 -3.23 10.56 -9.60
C ASP A 181 -4.06 11.24 -8.52
N CYS A 182 -4.16 12.56 -8.57
CA CYS A 182 -4.88 13.32 -7.57
C CYS A 182 -5.62 14.54 -8.14
N MET A 183 -6.60 15.01 -7.38
CA MET A 183 -7.34 16.22 -7.68
C MET A 183 -7.60 16.99 -6.39
N GLU A 184 -7.18 18.25 -6.34
CA GLU A 184 -7.46 19.13 -5.20
C GLU A 184 -8.77 19.91 -5.43
N SER A 185 -9.45 20.22 -4.33
CA SER A 185 -10.59 21.14 -4.29
C SER A 185 -11.76 20.78 -5.22
N PHE A 186 -12.05 19.50 -5.39
CA PHE A 186 -13.24 19.03 -6.09
C PHE A 186 -14.51 19.42 -5.32
N GLU A 187 -15.37 20.25 -5.92
CA GLU A 187 -16.58 20.77 -5.28
C GLU A 187 -17.82 20.01 -5.76
N VAL A 188 -18.48 19.29 -4.85
CA VAL A 188 -19.77 18.65 -5.08
C VAL A 188 -20.88 19.66 -4.81
N THR A 189 -21.67 19.97 -5.82
CA THR A 189 -22.78 20.92 -5.73
C THR A 189 -24.13 20.24 -5.94
N PRO A 190 -25.22 20.75 -5.35
CA PRO A 190 -26.57 20.15 -5.47
C PRO A 190 -27.02 19.94 -6.93
N GLY A 191 -26.60 20.83 -7.83
CA GLY A 191 -26.97 20.83 -9.25
C GLY A 191 -26.30 19.74 -10.10
N MET A 192 -25.33 19.02 -9.53
CA MET A 192 -24.70 17.87 -10.18
C MET A 192 -25.56 16.59 -10.09
N SER A 193 -26.59 16.59 -9.23
CA SER A 193 -27.57 15.51 -9.18
C SER A 193 -28.40 15.52 -10.47
N GLY A 194 -28.31 14.44 -11.27
CA GLY A 194 -28.98 14.33 -12.58
C GLY A 194 -30.52 14.36 -12.55
N ASN A 195 -31.15 14.67 -11.42
CA ASN A 195 -32.59 14.56 -11.20
C ASN A 195 -33.36 15.89 -11.12
N TYR A 196 -32.70 17.05 -11.19
CA TYR A 196 -33.39 18.34 -11.25
C TYR A 196 -33.06 19.13 -12.52
N SER A 197 -33.46 18.61 -13.68
CA SER A 197 -33.60 19.45 -14.87
C SER A 197 -34.92 20.23 -14.80
N SER A 198 -34.93 21.41 -14.17
CA SER A 198 -35.64 22.59 -14.70
C SER A 198 -35.40 23.84 -13.85
N GLY A 199 -34.79 24.85 -14.49
CA GLY A 199 -35.15 26.25 -14.24
C GLY A 199 -34.25 27.05 -13.31
N MET A 200 -33.10 27.50 -13.80
CA MET A 200 -32.64 28.86 -13.46
C MET A 200 -31.91 29.51 -14.64
N THR A 201 -32.24 30.78 -14.81
CA THR A 201 -32.03 31.70 -15.92
C THR A 201 -30.59 32.20 -16.09
N ASN A 202 -30.20 32.35 -17.37
CA ASN A 202 -29.33 33.38 -17.93
C ASN A 202 -28.09 33.84 -17.13
N TRP A 203 -26.93 33.24 -17.45
CA TRP A 203 -25.74 34.06 -17.72
C TRP A 203 -24.85 33.41 -18.77
N GLY A 204 -24.33 34.24 -19.67
CA GLY A 204 -23.75 33.83 -20.95
C GLY A 204 -22.49 32.98 -20.81
N GLY A 205 -22.64 31.68 -21.06
CA GLY A 205 -21.57 30.74 -21.31
C GLY A 205 -22.04 29.72 -22.33
N LYS A 206 -21.31 29.60 -23.43
CA LYS A 206 -21.58 28.71 -24.57
C LYS A 206 -21.90 27.29 -24.07
N LYS A 207 -23.15 26.84 -24.23
CA LYS A 207 -23.52 25.44 -24.01
C LYS A 207 -22.69 24.56 -24.93
N ILE A 208 -21.83 23.72 -24.36
CA ILE A 208 -21.30 22.56 -25.06
C ILE A 208 -22.45 21.56 -25.09
N ASP A 209 -23.03 21.40 -26.27
CA ASP A 209 -24.07 20.43 -26.58
C ASP A 209 -23.48 19.02 -26.41
N GLY A 210 -23.99 18.22 -25.45
CA GLY A 210 -23.64 16.79 -25.40
C GLY A 210 -23.65 16.02 -24.07
N SER A 211 -23.82 16.59 -22.87
CA SER A 211 -23.83 15.74 -21.66
C SER A 211 -25.25 15.38 -21.20
N LYS A 212 -25.66 14.14 -21.50
CA LYS A 212 -26.69 13.40 -20.75
C LYS A 212 -26.10 12.64 -19.54
N ASN A 213 -24.82 12.86 -19.23
CA ASN A 213 -24.07 12.04 -18.27
C ASN A 213 -23.76 12.87 -17.01
N GLY A 214 -23.85 12.24 -15.84
CA GLY A 214 -23.57 12.86 -14.54
C GLY A 214 -22.16 13.45 -14.42
N CYS A 215 -21.87 14.06 -13.27
CA CYS A 215 -20.54 14.63 -13.00
C CYS A 215 -19.47 13.52 -13.03
N GLN A 216 -18.35 13.76 -13.71
CA GLN A 216 -17.28 12.78 -13.92
C GLN A 216 -15.94 13.31 -13.41
N LEU A 217 -15.23 12.47 -12.65
CA LEU A 217 -13.82 12.63 -12.27
C LEU A 217 -12.96 11.77 -13.20
N CYS A 218 -11.96 12.40 -13.83
CA CYS A 218 -11.06 11.74 -14.76
C CYS A 218 -9.64 11.76 -14.19
N PHE A 219 -9.03 10.59 -14.06
CA PHE A 219 -7.68 10.41 -13.55
C PHE A 219 -6.76 9.83 -14.62
N LEU A 220 -5.49 10.24 -14.60
CA LEU A 220 -4.38 9.76 -15.42
C LEU A 220 -3.20 9.36 -14.53
N PRO A 221 -3.28 8.21 -13.82
CA PRO A 221 -2.24 7.77 -12.87
C PRO A 221 -0.86 7.70 -13.47
N GLN A 222 0.12 8.18 -12.71
CA GLN A 222 1.55 8.12 -13.03
C GLN A 222 2.29 7.23 -12.03
N LYS A 223 3.32 6.55 -12.50
CA LYS A 223 4.14 5.67 -11.66
C LYS A 223 4.86 6.47 -10.59
N LEU A 224 4.74 6.03 -9.35
CA LEU A 224 5.43 6.59 -8.19
C LEU A 224 6.65 5.75 -7.77
N THR A 225 6.88 4.60 -8.40
CA THR A 225 8.11 3.81 -8.23
C THR A 225 8.99 3.88 -9.47
N GLN A 226 10.31 3.79 -9.24
CA GLN A 226 11.34 3.85 -10.27
C GLN A 226 12.08 2.52 -10.37
N LYS A 227 12.53 2.18 -11.59
CA LYS A 227 13.32 0.98 -11.84
C LYS A 227 14.80 1.34 -11.95
N ILE A 228 15.63 0.62 -11.20
CA ILE A 228 17.08 0.69 -11.29
C ILE A 228 17.61 -0.64 -11.84
N THR A 229 18.41 -0.59 -12.89
CA THR A 229 19.15 -1.72 -13.42
C THR A 229 20.64 -1.58 -13.07
N VAL A 230 21.16 -2.57 -12.35
CA VAL A 230 22.57 -2.62 -11.94
C VAL A 230 23.29 -3.69 -12.74
N LYS A 231 24.45 -3.35 -13.29
CA LYS A 231 25.35 -4.26 -14.01
C LYS A 231 26.77 -4.13 -13.46
N ILE A 232 27.35 -5.25 -13.06
CA ILE A 232 28.70 -5.32 -12.50
C ILE A 232 29.53 -6.29 -13.34
N ARG A 233 30.60 -5.79 -13.97
CA ARG A 233 31.59 -6.63 -14.65
C ARG A 233 32.60 -7.18 -13.64
N ILE A 234 32.79 -8.48 -13.65
CA ILE A 234 33.54 -9.21 -12.62
C ILE A 234 34.55 -10.15 -13.28
N LYS A 235 35.81 -10.06 -12.84
CA LYS A 235 36.86 -11.03 -13.18
C LYS A 235 36.84 -12.20 -12.21
N GLY A 236 36.82 -13.44 -12.72
CA GLY A 236 36.66 -14.65 -11.90
C GLY A 236 35.23 -14.91 -11.41
N MET A 237 34.23 -14.43 -12.14
CA MET A 237 32.79 -14.61 -11.85
C MET A 237 32.38 -16.07 -11.67
N ASN A 238 33.04 -17.01 -12.36
CA ASN A 238 32.77 -18.45 -12.26
C ASN A 238 32.92 -19.03 -10.83
N ASN A 239 33.64 -18.34 -9.94
CA ASN A 239 33.81 -18.75 -8.55
C ASN A 239 32.76 -18.18 -7.61
N ILE A 240 31.85 -17.33 -8.09
CA ILE A 240 30.75 -16.77 -7.30
C ILE A 240 29.62 -17.78 -7.23
N ARG A 241 29.16 -18.08 -6.02
CA ARG A 241 27.98 -18.88 -5.75
C ARG A 241 26.72 -18.03 -5.59
N ASN A 242 26.82 -16.96 -4.82
CA ASN A 242 25.76 -15.98 -4.60
C ASN A 242 26.39 -14.59 -4.45
N ALA A 243 25.69 -13.54 -4.89
CA ALA A 243 26.16 -12.18 -4.73
C ALA A 243 24.99 -11.26 -4.35
N THR A 244 25.21 -10.46 -3.32
CA THR A 244 24.29 -9.43 -2.86
C THR A 244 24.93 -8.06 -3.01
N CYS A 245 24.10 -7.06 -3.28
CA CYS A 245 24.49 -5.67 -3.33
C CYS A 245 23.65 -4.89 -2.33
N LYS A 246 24.28 -3.93 -1.64
CA LYS A 246 23.61 -2.92 -0.84
C LYS A 246 23.85 -1.57 -1.50
N LEU A 247 22.78 -0.92 -1.95
CA LEU A 247 22.79 0.41 -2.57
C LEU A 247 22.23 1.42 -1.57
N ASP A 248 22.92 2.53 -1.35
CA ASP A 248 22.48 3.59 -0.44
C ASP A 248 21.77 4.76 -1.16
N GLY A 249 21.33 5.75 -0.38
CA GLY A 249 20.70 6.96 -0.90
C GLY A 249 19.29 6.73 -1.49
N ILE A 250 18.65 5.61 -1.18
CA ILE A 250 17.31 5.29 -1.68
C ILE A 250 16.27 6.01 -0.84
N ALA A 251 15.27 6.64 -1.45
CA ALA A 251 14.18 7.25 -0.68
C ALA A 251 13.40 6.20 0.11
N GLU A 252 13.13 6.46 1.39
CA GLU A 252 12.38 5.55 2.27
C GLU A 252 10.93 5.32 1.79
N SER A 253 10.35 6.33 1.15
CA SER A 253 8.91 6.43 0.91
C SER A 253 8.56 7.50 -0.12
N VAL A 254 7.30 7.53 -0.54
CA VAL A 254 6.73 8.51 -1.48
C VAL A 254 5.33 8.96 -1.06
N PHE A 255 5.03 10.25 -1.21
CA PHE A 255 3.72 10.82 -0.96
C PHE A 255 2.81 10.69 -2.18
N LEU A 256 1.59 10.19 -2.01
CA LEU A 256 0.72 9.87 -3.14
C LEU A 256 0.18 11.12 -3.85
N ALA A 257 -0.16 12.16 -3.08
CA ALA A 257 -0.73 13.40 -3.63
C ALA A 257 0.31 14.25 -4.38
N SER A 258 1.51 14.41 -3.80
CA SER A 258 2.54 15.28 -4.40
C SER A 258 3.50 14.54 -5.33
N GLY A 259 3.57 13.20 -5.24
CA GLY A 259 4.61 12.40 -5.87
C GLY A 259 6.01 12.68 -5.32
N GLN A 260 6.13 13.44 -4.24
CA GLN A 260 7.43 13.76 -3.65
C GLN A 260 7.96 12.57 -2.87
N ILE A 261 9.25 12.30 -3.06
CA ILE A 261 9.99 11.29 -2.31
C ILE A 261 10.38 11.85 -0.94
N SER A 262 10.51 10.98 0.05
CA SER A 262 10.97 11.38 1.38
C SER A 262 12.41 11.87 1.35
N GLU A 263 12.71 12.92 2.11
CA GLU A 263 14.08 13.42 2.32
C GLU A 263 14.95 12.41 3.07
N LYS A 264 14.32 11.45 3.78
CA LYS A 264 15.04 10.40 4.49
C LYS A 264 15.46 9.31 3.52
N THR A 265 16.76 9.12 3.41
CA THR A 265 17.36 8.05 2.62
C THR A 265 17.69 6.83 3.46
N VAL A 266 17.60 5.66 2.83
CA VAL A 266 17.90 4.34 3.40
C VAL A 266 18.77 3.54 2.42
N ALA A 267 19.21 2.35 2.84
CA ALA A 267 19.84 1.40 1.94
C ALA A 267 18.82 0.37 1.44
N GLN A 268 19.08 -0.21 0.27
CA GLN A 268 18.33 -1.36 -0.25
C GLN A 268 19.29 -2.48 -0.62
N GLU A 269 19.01 -3.68 -0.11
CA GLU A 269 19.76 -4.89 -0.42
C GLU A 269 19.06 -5.71 -1.50
N PHE A 270 19.81 -6.29 -2.43
CA PHE A 270 19.28 -7.13 -3.49
C PHE A 270 20.30 -8.15 -3.99
N CYS A 271 19.81 -9.27 -4.53
CA CYS A 271 20.65 -10.32 -5.10
C CYS A 271 20.96 -10.05 -6.59
N LEU A 272 22.19 -10.36 -6.99
CA LEU A 272 22.61 -10.42 -8.38
C LEU A 272 22.46 -11.86 -8.90
N GLY A 273 21.82 -12.05 -10.05
CA GLY A 273 21.43 -13.39 -10.50
C GLY A 273 21.58 -13.71 -11.98
N ASN A 274 21.83 -12.71 -12.84
CA ASN A 274 21.86 -12.90 -14.30
C ASN A 274 23.31 -12.94 -14.84
N PRO A 275 24.05 -14.06 -14.74
CA PRO A 275 25.42 -14.17 -15.22
C PRO A 275 25.48 -14.21 -16.74
N VAL A 276 26.34 -13.38 -17.31
CA VAL A 276 26.67 -13.38 -18.73
C VAL A 276 28.19 -13.36 -18.88
N TYR A 277 28.77 -14.44 -19.40
CA TYR A 277 30.22 -14.51 -19.64
C TYR A 277 30.63 -13.67 -20.84
N ASN A 278 31.83 -13.09 -20.77
CA ASN A 278 32.42 -12.35 -21.88
C ASN A 278 32.75 -13.31 -23.03
N SER A 279 32.67 -12.83 -24.27
CA SER A 279 33.03 -13.63 -25.45
C SER A 279 34.46 -14.17 -25.31
N GLY A 280 34.61 -15.49 -25.39
CA GLY A 280 35.90 -16.18 -25.26
C GLY A 280 36.44 -16.33 -23.83
N SER A 281 35.69 -15.92 -22.80
CA SER A 281 36.08 -16.12 -21.39
C SER A 281 35.20 -17.15 -20.71
N ALA A 282 35.84 -18.13 -20.05
CA ALA A 282 35.15 -19.10 -19.19
C ALA A 282 35.05 -18.63 -17.72
N THR A 283 35.69 -17.51 -17.37
CA THR A 283 35.80 -17.04 -15.98
C THR A 283 35.22 -15.67 -15.76
N ASP A 284 35.35 -14.77 -16.73
CA ASP A 284 35.02 -13.35 -16.57
C ASP A 284 33.67 -13.06 -17.22
N GLY A 285 32.88 -12.21 -16.58
CA GLY A 285 31.54 -11.91 -17.06
C GLY A 285 30.90 -10.74 -16.33
N THR A 286 29.58 -10.67 -16.46
CA THR A 286 28.74 -9.63 -15.86
C THR A 286 27.64 -10.28 -15.06
N LEU A 287 27.44 -9.79 -13.83
CA LEU A 287 26.23 -10.06 -13.05
C LEU A 287 25.32 -8.82 -13.11
N SER A 288 24.01 -9.05 -13.12
CA SER A 288 23.04 -7.95 -13.14
C SER A 288 21.77 -8.25 -12.34
N ALA A 289 21.10 -7.18 -11.94
CA ALA A 289 19.80 -7.17 -11.29
C ALA A 289 18.98 -5.97 -11.75
N SER A 290 17.66 -6.05 -11.60
CA SER A 290 16.77 -4.90 -11.71
C SER A 290 15.89 -4.84 -10.48
N ILE A 291 15.85 -3.68 -9.83
CA ILE A 291 15.11 -3.43 -8.59
C ILE A 291 14.13 -2.28 -8.80
N SER A 292 13.08 -2.27 -7.99
CA SER A 292 12.14 -1.14 -7.86
C SER A 292 12.50 -0.35 -6.59
N VAL A 293 12.32 0.97 -6.62
CA VAL A 293 12.54 1.89 -5.49
C VAL A 293 11.45 2.97 -5.47
N PHE A 294 11.20 3.61 -4.33
CA PHE A 294 10.29 4.77 -4.27
C PHE A 294 10.87 5.99 -4.98
N GLY A 295 12.18 6.18 -4.91
CA GLY A 295 12.87 7.19 -5.67
C GLY A 295 14.37 7.16 -5.49
N PHE A 296 15.02 7.80 -6.44
CA PHE A 296 16.47 7.83 -6.56
C PHE A 296 16.89 9.23 -7.03
N ASP A 297 17.53 9.98 -6.15
CA ASP A 297 17.96 11.35 -6.43
C ASP A 297 19.34 11.37 -7.07
N THR A 298 19.42 11.58 -8.38
CA THR A 298 20.70 11.54 -9.09
C THR A 298 21.64 12.71 -8.78
N GLU A 299 21.19 13.71 -8.02
CA GLU A 299 22.00 14.86 -7.62
C GLU A 299 22.83 14.60 -6.35
N ILE A 300 22.52 13.53 -5.60
CA ILE A 300 23.31 13.12 -4.44
C ILE A 300 24.31 12.02 -4.80
N SER A 301 25.36 11.89 -3.99
CA SER A 301 26.28 10.75 -4.13
C SER A 301 25.63 9.48 -3.61
N HIS A 302 25.79 8.41 -4.38
CA HIS A 302 25.37 7.05 -4.02
C HIS A 302 26.58 6.14 -4.02
N ASN A 303 26.56 5.15 -3.14
CA ASN A 303 27.55 4.10 -2.99
C ASN A 303 26.88 2.74 -3.07
N LEU A 304 27.62 1.76 -3.58
CA LEU A 304 27.18 0.37 -3.66
C LEU A 304 28.22 -0.53 -3.04
N HIS A 305 27.78 -1.41 -2.13
CA HIS A 305 28.60 -2.45 -1.54
C HIS A 305 28.23 -3.82 -2.11
N LEU A 306 29.16 -4.43 -2.84
CA LEU A 306 29.06 -5.81 -3.33
C LEU A 306 29.61 -6.79 -2.29
N ARG A 307 28.86 -7.85 -2.02
CA ARG A 307 29.31 -9.00 -1.23
C ARG A 307 28.98 -10.28 -1.98
N ALA A 308 29.98 -11.12 -2.22
CA ALA A 308 29.84 -12.39 -2.92
C ALA A 308 30.34 -13.55 -2.05
N GLU A 309 29.52 -14.58 -1.94
CA GLU A 309 29.90 -15.87 -1.37
C GLU A 309 30.43 -16.76 -2.49
N LEU A 310 31.57 -17.41 -2.27
CA LEU A 310 32.21 -18.22 -3.29
C LEU A 310 31.77 -19.69 -3.25
N VAL A 311 32.10 -20.43 -4.30
CA VAL A 311 31.69 -21.84 -4.49
C VAL A 311 32.25 -22.81 -3.44
N ASP A 312 33.24 -22.41 -2.66
CA ASP A 312 33.74 -23.19 -1.52
C ASP A 312 32.86 -23.09 -0.27
N GLY A 313 31.88 -22.17 -0.25
CA GLY A 313 30.96 -21.95 0.86
C GLY A 313 31.58 -21.32 2.11
N LYS A 314 32.85 -20.88 2.05
CA LYS A 314 33.58 -20.30 3.21
C LYS A 314 34.20 -18.95 2.88
N THR A 315 34.67 -18.77 1.65
CA THR A 315 35.31 -17.53 1.22
C THR A 315 34.27 -16.51 0.80
N THR A 316 34.44 -15.27 1.26
CA THR A 316 33.67 -14.10 0.80
C THR A 316 34.58 -13.13 0.05
N PHE A 317 34.03 -12.51 -0.98
CA PHE A 317 34.63 -11.42 -1.74
C PHE A 317 33.78 -10.17 -1.57
N GLU A 318 34.40 -9.04 -1.25
CA GLU A 318 33.70 -7.78 -1.01
C GLU A 318 34.41 -6.63 -1.72
N GLU A 319 33.62 -5.73 -2.30
CA GLU A 319 34.09 -4.52 -2.97
C GLU A 319 33.06 -3.40 -2.80
N SER A 320 33.53 -2.17 -2.55
CA SER A 320 32.67 -1.00 -2.42
C SER A 320 32.98 -0.04 -3.55
N PHE A 321 31.92 0.57 -4.08
CA PHE A 321 31.96 1.53 -5.17
C PHE A 321 31.37 2.83 -4.64
N ASP A 322 32.23 3.83 -4.47
CA ASP A 322 31.83 5.15 -4.00
C ASP A 322 31.59 6.10 -5.20
N ASP A 323 30.75 7.11 -5.00
CA ASP A 323 30.44 8.15 -6.00
C ASP A 323 30.02 7.55 -7.37
N LEU A 324 28.97 6.73 -7.33
CA LEU A 324 28.47 5.99 -8.50
C LEU A 324 28.14 6.92 -9.67
N LYS A 325 28.59 6.53 -10.87
CA LYS A 325 28.17 7.17 -12.12
C LYS A 325 26.81 6.63 -12.54
N ILE A 326 25.81 7.50 -12.46
CA ILE A 326 24.43 7.17 -12.79
C ILE A 326 24.13 7.61 -14.21
N SER A 327 23.49 6.73 -14.97
CA SER A 327 22.95 7.06 -16.29
C SER A 327 21.43 6.90 -16.27
N GLN A 328 20.73 7.83 -16.91
CA GLN A 328 19.29 7.75 -17.09
C GLN A 328 19.00 7.51 -18.57
N LEU A 329 18.05 6.62 -18.86
CA LEU A 329 17.61 6.33 -20.21
C LEU A 329 16.09 6.50 -20.30
N GLU A 330 15.65 7.26 -21.29
CA GLU A 330 14.24 7.36 -21.64
C GLU A 330 13.83 6.07 -22.37
N GLU A 331 12.91 5.32 -21.77
CA GLU A 331 12.22 4.20 -22.38
C GLU A 331 11.28 4.73 -23.48
N GLY A 332 10.93 3.87 -24.43
CA GLY A 332 10.16 4.24 -25.63
C GLY A 332 8.74 4.79 -25.37
N ASP A 333 8.29 4.82 -24.12
CA ASP A 333 7.02 5.40 -23.67
C ASP A 333 7.18 6.67 -22.80
N GLY A 334 8.39 7.24 -22.75
CA GLY A 334 8.70 8.46 -22.00
C GLY A 334 9.03 8.23 -20.53
N ARG A 335 9.14 6.97 -20.08
CA ARG A 335 9.57 6.63 -18.71
C ARG A 335 11.09 6.68 -18.59
N MET A 336 11.61 7.20 -17.48
CA MET A 336 13.06 7.16 -17.23
C MET A 336 13.44 5.92 -16.43
N SER A 337 14.37 5.13 -16.96
CA SER A 337 15.00 4.02 -16.26
C SER A 337 16.43 4.39 -15.86
N ILE A 338 16.82 4.00 -14.64
CA ILE A 338 18.14 4.30 -14.09
C ILE A 338 19.05 3.11 -14.31
N PHE A 339 20.27 3.38 -14.81
CA PHE A 339 21.29 2.38 -15.08
C PHE A 339 22.57 2.72 -14.33
N ILE A 340 23.02 1.73 -13.55
CA ILE A 340 24.31 1.75 -12.84
C ILE A 340 25.18 0.67 -13.45
N ASP A 341 26.27 1.08 -14.09
CA ASP A 341 27.21 0.19 -14.78
C ASP A 341 28.62 0.37 -14.19
N MET A 342 29.18 -0.72 -13.68
CA MET A 342 30.44 -0.71 -12.95
C MET A 342 31.29 -1.94 -13.26
N THR A 343 32.56 -1.88 -12.88
CA THR A 343 33.53 -2.97 -13.08
C THR A 343 34.34 -3.13 -11.80
N CYS A 344 34.41 -4.35 -11.28
CA CYS A 344 35.27 -4.66 -10.14
C CYS A 344 36.74 -4.41 -10.50
N GLU A 345 37.43 -3.70 -9.61
CA GLU A 345 38.87 -3.49 -9.69
C GLU A 345 39.62 -4.78 -9.32
N LYS A 346 39.12 -5.49 -8.30
CA LYS A 346 39.75 -6.70 -7.79
C LYS A 346 39.25 -7.93 -8.54
N LYS A 347 40.13 -8.92 -8.69
CA LYS A 347 39.77 -10.24 -9.22
C LYS A 347 39.21 -11.11 -8.10
N VAL A 348 38.09 -11.78 -8.35
CA VAL A 348 37.54 -12.78 -7.43
C VAL A 348 38.55 -13.93 -7.30
N PRO A 349 38.91 -14.33 -6.07
CA PRO A 349 39.92 -15.36 -5.87
C PRO A 349 39.46 -16.72 -6.39
N ASN A 350 40.41 -17.54 -6.80
CA ASN A 350 40.13 -18.89 -7.24
C ASN A 350 40.07 -19.83 -6.04
N VAL A 351 38.96 -20.56 -5.89
CA VAL A 351 38.73 -21.48 -4.77
C VAL A 351 38.36 -22.86 -5.29
N LYS A 352 38.62 -23.90 -4.49
CA LYS A 352 38.20 -25.27 -4.81
C LYS A 352 36.90 -25.57 -4.07
N VAL A 353 35.96 -26.23 -4.75
CA VAL A 353 34.72 -26.70 -4.11
C VAL A 353 35.09 -27.77 -3.08
N GLU A 354 34.77 -27.55 -1.81
CA GLU A 354 34.83 -28.63 -0.82
C GLU A 354 33.57 -29.49 -0.95
N GLY A 355 33.75 -30.76 -1.34
CA GLY A 355 32.69 -31.76 -1.42
C GLY A 355 32.03 -31.87 -2.79
N SER A 356 32.65 -32.64 -3.68
CA SER A 356 31.93 -33.27 -4.78
C SER A 356 30.98 -34.32 -4.21
N SER A 357 29.72 -33.95 -3.96
CA SER A 357 28.65 -34.95 -4.01
C SER A 357 28.44 -35.29 -5.48
N GLY A 358 29.17 -36.30 -5.95
CA GLY A 358 29.18 -36.71 -7.35
C GLY A 358 30.16 -37.84 -7.59
N PHE A 359 29.77 -39.06 -7.19
CA PHE A 359 30.28 -40.35 -7.64
C PHE A 359 31.82 -40.49 -7.76
N ASP A 360 32.45 -40.85 -6.66
CA ASP A 360 33.64 -41.71 -6.73
C ASP A 360 33.14 -43.17 -6.77
N ALA A 361 32.60 -43.58 -7.93
CA ALA A 361 32.46 -45.00 -8.20
C ALA A 361 33.88 -45.49 -8.50
N ASN A 362 34.54 -46.05 -7.50
CA ASN A 362 35.73 -46.85 -7.71
C ASN A 362 35.32 -48.05 -8.58
N VAL A 363 35.49 -47.94 -9.89
CA VAL A 363 35.39 -49.08 -10.82
C VAL A 363 36.74 -49.79 -10.76
N ASP A 364 37.04 -50.35 -9.59
CA ASP A 364 38.05 -51.41 -9.49
C ASP A 364 37.37 -52.72 -9.94
N ASP A 365 38.03 -53.36 -10.90
CA ASP A 365 37.89 -54.76 -11.32
C ASP A 365 36.52 -55.21 -11.84
N TRP A 366 36.23 -54.82 -13.08
CA TRP A 366 35.59 -55.78 -13.98
C TRP A 366 36.64 -56.82 -14.34
N GLU A 367 36.67 -57.92 -13.59
CA GLU A 367 37.40 -59.12 -14.00
C GLU A 367 36.94 -59.53 -15.41
N ASP A 368 37.91 -59.85 -16.26
CA ASP A 368 37.69 -60.31 -17.63
C ASP A 368 36.63 -61.42 -17.69
N GLU A 369 35.69 -61.29 -18.63
CA GLU A 369 34.64 -62.26 -18.90
C GLU A 369 35.24 -63.67 -19.05
N VAL A 370 35.01 -64.53 -18.05
CA VAL A 370 35.25 -65.97 -18.19
C VAL A 370 34.16 -66.51 -19.12
N ASN A 371 34.52 -66.66 -20.38
CA ASN A 371 33.73 -67.33 -21.40
C ASN A 371 33.65 -68.84 -21.05
N SER A 372 32.68 -69.23 -20.23
CA SER A 372 32.35 -70.65 -20.04
C SER A 372 31.31 -71.04 -21.07
N ASP A 373 31.76 -71.70 -22.13
CA ASP A 373 30.90 -72.42 -23.07
C ASP A 373 29.93 -73.34 -22.27
N ILE A 374 28.64 -73.18 -22.54
CA ILE A 374 27.59 -74.06 -22.02
C ILE A 374 27.53 -75.27 -22.96
N ASP A 375 27.97 -76.43 -22.46
CA ASP A 375 27.75 -77.71 -23.13
C ASP A 375 26.24 -78.03 -23.14
N ILE A 376 25.68 -78.34 -24.32
CA ILE A 376 24.26 -78.66 -24.55
C ILE A 376 24.02 -80.16 -24.40
#